data_AF-A0AAN1F1K8-F1
#
_entry.id   AF-A0AAN1F1K8-F1
#
_cell.length_a   1.000
_cell.length_b   1.000
_cell.length_c   1.000
_cell.angle_alpha   90.00
_cell.angle_beta   90.00
_cell.angle_gamma   90.00
#
_symmetry.space_group_name_H-M   'P 1'
#
loop_
_entity.id
_entity.type
_entity.pdbx_description
1 polymer ?
#
loop_
_entity_poly.entity_id
_entity_poly.type
_entity_poly.pdbx_seq_one_letter_code
_entity_poly.pdbx_strand_id
1 'polypeptide(L)' 'MDSELTDAVGGRNTWQQNVSGVAGAAAGGAALGAVVGGPAGAFLGAHYGPILWTAVTGFTGGF' A
#
# COMPACT_ATOMS: atom_id res chain seq x y z
N MET A 1 6.36 19.27 24.11
CA MET A 1 6.80 17.85 24.18
C MET A 1 6.35 17.21 22.88
N ASP A 2 6.84 17.70 21.73
CA ASP A 2 6.17 17.44 20.43
C ASP A 2 7.13 17.31 19.24
N SER A 3 8.38 17.79 19.36
CA SER A 3 9.38 17.66 18.29
C SER A 3 9.94 16.23 18.19
N GLU A 4 10.23 15.58 19.32
CA GLU A 4 10.79 14.21 19.33
C GLU A 4 9.79 13.15 18.85
N LEU A 5 8.50 13.32 19.15
CA LEU A 5 7.45 12.45 18.62
C LEU A 5 7.27 12.63 17.11
N THR A 6 7.39 13.86 16.62
CA THR A 6 7.33 14.15 15.18
C THR A 6 8.57 13.64 14.45
N ASP A 7 9.77 13.72 15.04
CA ASP A 7 11.00 13.15 14.47
C ASP A 7 11.00 11.60 14.50
N ALA A 8 10.42 10.98 15.54
CA ALA A 8 10.27 9.52 15.62
C ALA A 8 9.17 8.94 14.71
N VAL A 9 8.22 9.77 14.29
CA VAL A 9 7.07 9.41 13.43
C VAL A 9 7.20 10.00 12.03
N GLY A 10 8.14 10.91 11.77
CA GLY A 10 8.27 11.64 10.51
C GLY A 10 8.54 10.77 9.27
N GLY A 11 8.94 9.52 9.47
CA GLY A 11 9.07 8.51 8.42
C GLY A 11 7.85 7.58 8.25
N ARG A 12 6.86 7.65 9.15
CA ARG A 12 5.71 6.73 9.21
C ARG A 12 4.47 7.33 8.60
N ASN A 13 3.71 6.50 7.89
CA ASN A 13 2.40 6.85 7.40
C ASN A 13 1.40 6.93 8.55
N THR A 14 0.52 7.92 8.49
CA THR A 14 -0.71 7.93 9.30
C THR A 14 -1.60 6.73 8.98
N TRP A 15 -2.52 6.39 9.89
CA TRP A 15 -3.51 5.34 9.65
C TRP A 15 -4.28 5.54 8.34
N GLN A 16 -4.73 6.77 8.06
CA GLN A 16 -5.45 7.10 6.84
C GLN A 16 -4.60 6.91 5.58
N GLN A 17 -3.30 7.26 5.63
CA GLN A 17 -2.37 7.02 4.52
C GLN A 17 -2.14 5.53 4.26
N ASN A 18 -2.05 4.72 5.32
CA ASN A 18 -1.93 3.27 5.15
C ASN A 18 -3.18 2.64 4.54
N VAL A 19 -4.38 3.02 4.99
CA VAL A 19 -5.65 2.52 4.43
C VAL A 19 -5.81 2.95 2.97
N SER A 20 -5.54 4.22 2.66
CA SER A 20 -5.64 4.73 1.29
C SER A 20 -4.58 4.12 0.36
N GLY A 21 -3.37 3.88 0.86
CA GLY A 21 -2.32 3.16 0.13
C GLY A 21 -2.71 1.72 -0.19
N VAL A 22 -3.25 0.98 0.78
CA VAL A 22 -3.76 -0.40 0.58
C VAL A 22 -4.88 -0.43 -0.47
N ALA A 23 -5.85 0.49 -0.38
CA ALA A 23 -6.94 0.57 -1.33
C ALA A 23 -6.46 0.95 -2.75
N GLY A 24 -5.53 1.90 -2.85
CA GLY A 24 -4.91 2.30 -4.11
C GLY A 24 -4.12 1.17 -4.75
N ALA A 25 -3.37 0.40 -3.95
CA ALA A 25 -2.62 -0.76 -4.41
C ALA A 25 -3.53 -1.90 -4.89
N ALA A 26 -4.67 -2.13 -4.23
CA ALA A 26 -5.69 -3.06 -4.72
C ALA A 26 -6.24 -2.62 -6.07
N ALA A 27 -6.64 -1.35 -6.21
CA ALA A 27 -7.21 -0.84 -7.45
C ALA A 27 -6.20 -0.83 -8.60
N GLY A 28 -4.96 -0.36 -8.36
CA GLY A 28 -3.88 -0.36 -9.34
C GLY A 28 -3.47 -1.77 -9.73
N GLY A 29 -3.34 -2.68 -8.76
CA GLY A 29 -3.10 -4.09 -9.01
C GLY A 29 -4.19 -4.72 -9.85
N ALA A 30 -5.47 -4.47 -9.54
CA ALA A 30 -6.60 -4.96 -10.32
C ALA A 30 -6.58 -4.47 -11.77
N ALA A 31 -6.31 -3.18 -11.98
CA ALA A 31 -6.23 -2.60 -13.31
C ALA A 31 -5.11 -3.22 -14.14
N LEU A 32 -3.90 -3.32 -13.58
CA LEU A 32 -2.75 -3.95 -14.25
C LEU A 32 -3.01 -5.43 -14.53
N GLY A 33 -3.55 -6.15 -13.55
CA GLY A 33 -3.91 -7.55 -13.69
C GLY A 33 -4.98 -7.79 -14.76
N ALA A 34 -5.97 -6.89 -14.87
CA ALA A 34 -7.00 -6.94 -15.91
C ALA A 34 -6.41 -6.83 -17.31
N VAL A 35 -5.42 -5.96 -17.50
CA VAL A 35 -4.73 -5.77 -18.78
C VAL A 35 -3.95 -7.03 -19.18
N VAL A 36 -3.29 -7.69 -18.22
CA VAL A 36 -2.41 -8.85 -18.51
C VAL A 36 -3.18 -10.16 -18.65
N GLY A 37 -4.21 -10.39 -17.82
CA GLY A 37 -4.88 -11.70 -17.69
C GLY A 37 -6.40 -11.62 -17.65
N GLY A 38 -7.00 -10.50 -18.04
CA GLY A 38 -8.44 -10.30 -17.96
C GLY A 38 -8.96 -10.37 -16.51
N PRO A 39 -10.22 -10.80 -16.29
CA PRO A 39 -10.84 -10.79 -14.97
C PRO A 39 -10.09 -11.60 -13.90
N ALA A 40 -9.47 -12.72 -14.27
CA ALA A 40 -8.68 -13.53 -13.35
C ALA A 40 -7.38 -12.81 -12.95
N GLY A 41 -6.69 -12.19 -13.91
CA GLY A 41 -5.55 -11.34 -13.62
C GLY A 41 -5.93 -10.16 -12.73
N ALA A 42 -7.10 -9.55 -12.95
CA ALA A 42 -7.61 -8.46 -12.11
C ALA A 42 -7.79 -8.88 -10.65
N PHE A 43 -8.36 -10.08 -10.41
CA PHE A 43 -8.50 -10.62 -9.06
C PHE A 43 -7.14 -10.85 -8.39
N LEU A 44 -6.20 -11.48 -9.10
CA LEU A 44 -4.85 -11.72 -8.58
C LEU A 44 -4.14 -10.39 -8.28
N GLY A 45 -4.22 -9.43 -9.18
CA GLY A 45 -3.64 -8.11 -8.99
C GLY A 45 -4.26 -7.36 -7.80
N ALA A 46 -5.58 -7.43 -7.62
CA ALA A 46 -6.26 -6.86 -6.46
C ALA A 46 -5.84 -7.51 -5.14
N HIS A 47 -5.51 -8.80 -5.17
CA HIS A 47 -5.11 -9.56 -3.99
C HIS A 47 -3.64 -9.31 -3.61
N TYR A 48 -2.73 -9.36 -4.59
CA TYR A 48 -1.29 -9.22 -4.34
C TYR A 48 -0.80 -7.76 -4.31
N GLY A 49 -1.52 -6.82 -4.93
CA GLY A 49 -1.19 -5.40 -4.87
C GLY A 49 -1.09 -4.86 -3.44
N PRO A 50 -2.10 -5.07 -2.58
CA PRO A 50 -2.06 -4.73 -1.16
C PRO A 50 -0.91 -5.39 -0.40
N ILE A 51 -0.61 -6.66 -0.68
CA ILE A 51 0.47 -7.41 -0.04
C ILE A 51 1.82 -6.79 -0.40
N LEU A 52 2.02 -6.39 -1.66
CA LEU A 52 3.22 -5.67 -2.08
C LEU A 52 3.32 -4.30 -1.44
N TRP A 53 2.22 -3.55 -1.33
CA TRP A 53 2.20 -2.26 -0.64
C TRP A 53 2.61 -2.38 0.82
N THR A 54 2.03 -3.33 1.56
CA THR A 54 2.37 -3.54 2.98
C THR A 54 3.82 -4.01 3.13
N ALA A 55 4.32 -4.88 2.25
CA ALA A 55 5.72 -5.28 2.25
C ALA A 55 6.65 -4.08 2.03
N VAL A 56 6.44 -3.29 0.98
CA VAL A 56 7.26 -2.11 0.65
C VAL A 56 7.23 -1.10 1.78
N THR A 57 6.04 -0.79 2.30
CA THR A 57 5.86 0.17 3.39
C THR A 57 6.55 -0.30 4.68
N GLY A 58 6.53 -1.62 4.96
CA GLY A 58 7.27 -2.22 6.07
C GLY A 58 8.79 -2.09 5.92
N PHE A 59 9.32 -2.32 4.72
CA PHE A 59 10.75 -2.17 4.45
C PHE A 59 11.23 -0.71 4.50
N THR A 60 10.38 0.26 4.15
CA THR A 60 10.74 1.69 4.14
C THR A 60 10.51 2.37 5.49
N GLY A 61 10.08 1.65 6.53
CA GLY A 61 9.77 2.23 7.84
C GLY A 61 8.50 3.09 7.86
N GLY A 62 7.61 2.88 6.89
CA GLY A 62 6.37 3.64 6.72
C GLY A 62 5.24 3.23 7.68
N PHE A 63 5.48 2.31 8.62
CA PHE A 63 4.51 1.85 9.61
C PHE A 63 4.84 2.33 11.02
#